data_AF-A0A965Q581-F1
#
_entry.id   AF-A0A965Q581-F1
#
_cell.length_a   1.000
_cell.length_b   1.000
_cell.length_c   1.000
_cell.angle_alpha   90.00
_cell.angle_beta   90.00
_cell.angle_gamma   90.00
#
_symmetry.space_group_name_H-M   'P 1'
#
loop_
_entity.id
_entity.type
_entity.pdbx_description
1 polymer ?
#
loop_
_entity_poly.entity_id
_entity_poly.type
_entity_poly.pdbx_seq_one_letter_code
_entity_poly.pdbx_strand_id
1 'polypeptide(L)' 'EKLPEGFQRSEFLLSHGAIDMIVDRRDMKKKLVNLISKLSKN' A
#
# COMPACT_ATOMS: atom_id res chain seq x y z
N GLU A 1 11.95 -16.07 18.89
CA GLU A 1 12.53 -14.71 18.90
C GLU A 1 11.42 -13.67 19.04
N LYS A 2 11.73 -12.43 19.45
CA LYS A 2 10.74 -11.35 19.48
C LYS A 2 10.60 -10.74 18.09
N LEU A 3 9.36 -10.54 17.66
CA LEU A 3 9.08 -9.85 16.40
C LEU A 3 9.52 -8.38 16.50
N PRO A 4 9.98 -7.77 15.40
CA PRO A 4 10.30 -6.35 15.37
C PRO A 4 9.11 -5.48 15.80
N GLU A 5 9.39 -4.28 16.30
CA GLU A 5 8.33 -3.31 16.60
C GLU A 5 7.57 -2.95 15.33
N GLY A 6 6.24 -2.86 15.43
CA GLY A 6 5.40 -2.55 14.29
C GLY A 6 5.36 -3.65 13.22
N PHE A 7 5.85 -4.85 13.50
CA PHE A 7 5.71 -5.99 12.58
C PHE A 7 4.24 -6.14 12.16
N GLN A 8 4.01 -6.37 10.86
CA GLN A 8 2.68 -6.39 10.21
C GLN A 8 1.91 -5.06 10.14
N ARG A 9 2.45 -3.96 10.67
CA ARG A 9 1.90 -2.62 10.41
C ARG A 9 2.24 -2.19 8.99
N SER A 10 1.38 -1.38 8.39
CA SER A 10 1.57 -0.86 7.04
C SER A 10 2.87 -0.08 6.88
N GLU A 11 3.27 0.67 7.91
CA GLU A 11 4.51 1.46 7.94
C GLU A 11 5.75 0.56 7.89
N PHE A 12 5.73 -0.54 8.66
CA PHE A 12 6.79 -1.54 8.65
C PHE A 12 6.87 -2.24 7.28
N LEU A 13 5.74 -2.64 6.71
CA LEU A 13 5.71 -3.30 5.40
C LEU A 13 6.22 -2.37 4.29
N LEU A 14 5.88 -1.08 4.34
CA LEU A 14 6.36 -0.07 3.40
C LEU A 14 7.88 0.13 3.53
N SER A 15 8.40 0.26 4.75
CA SER A 15 9.84 0.48 4.96
C SER A 15 10.71 -0.69 4.52
N HIS A 16 10.15 -1.90 4.47
CA HIS A 16 10.83 -3.12 4.01
C HIS A 16 10.54 -3.44 2.52
N GLY A 17 9.84 -2.57 1.80
CA GLY A 17 9.55 -2.74 0.38
C GLY A 17 8.56 -3.85 0.06
N ALA A 18 7.79 -4.34 1.04
CA ALA A 18 6.78 -5.37 0.82
C ALA A 18 5.48 -4.82 0.18
N ILE A 19 5.25 -3.50 0.30
CA ILE A 19 4.15 -2.77 -0.32
C ILE A 19 4.66 -1.44 -0.89
N ASP A 20 4.01 -0.93 -1.93
CA ASP A 20 4.44 0.32 -2.60
C ASP A 20 3.88 1.60 -1.97
N MET A 21 2.71 1.52 -1.31
CA MET A 21 2.05 2.71 -0.76
C MET A 21 1.05 2.40 0.36
N ILE A 22 0.88 3.37 1.25
CA ILE A 22 -0.21 3.42 2.24
C ILE A 22 -1.21 4.49 1.77
N VAL A 23 -2.50 4.19 1.79
CA VAL A 23 -3.55 5.06 1.26
C VAL A 23 -4.62 5.27 2.31
N ASP A 24 -4.98 6.54 2.56
CA ASP A 24 -6.13 6.86 3.40
C ASP A 24 -7.39 6.23 2.81
N ARG A 25 -8.22 5.61 3.66
CA ARG A 25 -9.39 4.87 3.22
C ARG A 25 -10.36 5.72 2.40
N ARG A 26 -10.45 7.02 2.66
CA ARG A 26 -11.32 7.98 1.96
C ARG A 26 -10.88 8.19 0.51
N ASP A 27 -9.58 8.03 0.23
CA ASP A 27 -9.01 8.21 -1.11
C ASP A 27 -8.90 6.91 -1.92
N MET A 28 -9.22 5.76 -1.31
CA MET A 28 -8.98 4.45 -1.91
C MET A 28 -9.66 4.30 -3.28
N LYS A 29 -10.94 4.70 -3.40
CA LYS A 29 -11.68 4.58 -4.68
C LYS A 29 -10.97 5.33 -5.80
N LYS A 30 -10.55 6.57 -5.53
CA LYS A 30 -9.83 7.42 -6.50
C LYS A 30 -8.48 6.81 -6.86
N LYS A 31 -7.74 6.27 -5.88
CA LYS A 31 -6.44 5.64 -6.13
C LYS A 31 -6.57 4.39 -7.00
N LEU A 32 -7.53 3.51 -6.71
CA LEU A 32 -7.77 2.29 -7.48
C LEU A 32 -8.14 2.59 -8.94
N VAL A 33 -9.09 3.51 -9.17
CA VAL A 33 -9.47 3.93 -10.54
C VAL A 33 -8.25 4.43 -11.32
N ASN A 34 -7.43 5.28 -10.69
CA ASN A 34 -6.24 5.83 -11.34
C ASN A 34 -5.18 4.78 -11.67
N LEU A 35 -4.98 3.78 -10.80
CA LEU A 35 -4.02 2.69 -11.03
C LEU A 35 -4.52 1.77 -12.13
N ILE A 36 -5.76 1.31 -12.04
CA ILE A 36 -6.37 0.43 -13.04
C ILE A 36 -6.35 1.12 -14.41
N SER A 37 -6.76 2.39 -14.50
CA SER A 37 -6.73 3.14 -15.77
C SER A 37 -5.33 3.28 -16.39
N LYS A 38 -4.26 3.21 -15.59
CA LYS A 38 -2.87 3.28 -16.09
C LYS A 38 -2.31 1.92 -16.49
N LEU A 39 -2.76 0.87 -15.79
CA LEU A 39 -2.25 -0.50 -15.97
C LEU A 39 -3.08 -1.29 -16.98
N SER A 40 -4.34 -0.94 -17.17
CA SER A 40 -5.20 -1.48 -18.22
C SER A 40 -4.85 -0.80 -19.54
N LYS A 41 -4.58 -1.60 -20.57
CA LYS A 41 -4.51 -1.12 -21.95
C LYS A 41 -5.94 -0.77 -22.38
N ASN A 42 -6.22 0.52 -22.55
CA ASN A 42 -7.27 0.93 -23.48
C ASN A 42 -6.75 0.77 -24.90
#